data_AF-A0A890A351-F1
#
_entry.id   AF-A0A890A351-F1
#
_cell.length_a   1.000
_cell.length_b   1.000
_cell.length_c   1.000
_cell.angle_alpha   90.00
_cell.angle_beta   90.00
_cell.angle_gamma   90.00
#
_symmetry.space_group_name_H-M   'P 1'
#
loop_
_entity.id
_entity.type
_entity.pdbx_description
1 polymer ?
#
loop_
_entity_poly.entity_id
_entity_poly.type
_entity_poly.pdbx_seq_one_letter_code
_entity_poly.pdbx_strand_id
1 'polypeptide(L)' 'MAVPKKRTSRSKKKIRNHAWKTESVGVASRAFSLAQSVLTGRSKSFYYITEKVESKKDS' A
#
# COMPACT_ATOMS: atom_id res chain seq x y z
N MET A 1 12.53 -22.72 29.56
CA MET A 1 12.00 -22.12 28.31
C MET A 1 11.30 -23.20 27.51
N ALA A 2 10.15 -22.90 26.89
CA ALA A 2 9.44 -23.87 26.07
C ALA A 2 10.16 -24.09 24.73
N VAL A 3 10.32 -25.36 24.33
CA VAL A 3 11.00 -25.75 23.07
C VAL A 3 10.01 -26.53 22.20
N PRO A 4 9.93 -26.23 20.88
CA PRO A 4 9.06 -26.98 19.98
C PRO A 4 9.52 -28.42 19.86
N LYS A 5 8.64 -29.37 20.19
CA LYS A 5 8.94 -30.80 20.09
C LYS A 5 9.13 -31.29 18.64
N LYS A 6 8.46 -30.63 17.69
CA LYS A 6 8.49 -30.97 16.25
C LYS A 6 8.46 -29.69 15.41
N ARG A 7 9.02 -29.77 14.20
CA ARG A 7 8.94 -28.67 13.22
C ARG A 7 7.50 -28.44 12.77
N THR A 8 7.18 -27.18 12.47
CA THR A 8 5.90 -26.87 11.82
C THR A 8 5.88 -27.41 10.39
N SER A 9 4.72 -27.91 9.94
CA SER A 9 4.56 -28.39 8.57
C SER A 9 4.70 -27.23 7.57
N ARG A 10 5.06 -27.56 6.32
CA ARG A 10 5.20 -26.55 5.26
C ARG A 10 3.91 -25.75 5.05
N SER A 11 2.76 -26.42 5.09
CA SER A 11 1.45 -25.77 4.96
C SER A 11 1.18 -24.77 6.09
N LYS A 12 1.36 -25.19 7.36
CA LYS A 12 1.16 -24.30 8.52
C LYS A 12 2.12 -23.10 8.55
N LYS A 13 3.34 -23.24 8.01
CA LYS A 13 4.27 -22.12 7.83
C LYS A 13 3.78 -21.16 6.73
N LYS A 14 3.33 -21.67 5.58
CA LYS A 14 2.81 -20.85 4.47
C LYS A 14 1.58 -20.04 4.87
N ILE A 15 0.62 -20.64 5.58
CA ILE A 15 -0.60 -19.95 6.02
C ILE A 15 -0.26 -18.76 6.93
N ARG A 16 0.62 -18.95 7.93
CA ARG A 16 1.06 -17.83 8.78
C ARG A 16 1.76 -16.73 7.99
N ASN A 17 2.64 -17.09 7.06
CA ASN A 17 3.31 -16.11 6.20
C ASN A 17 2.33 -15.36 5.29
N HIS A 18 1.28 -16.04 4.81
CA HIS A 18 0.25 -15.41 3.99
C HIS A 18 -0.53 -14.38 4.81
N ALA A 19 -0.98 -14.74 6.02
CA ALA A 19 -1.68 -13.81 6.91
C ALA A 19 -0.88 -12.52 7.14
N TRP A 20 0.43 -12.64 7.42
CA TRP A 20 1.31 -11.47 7.55
C TRP A 20 1.46 -10.63 6.28
N LYS A 21 1.34 -11.24 5.09
CA LYS A 21 1.45 -10.54 3.80
C LYS A 21 0.12 -9.96 3.31
N THR A 22 -1.01 -10.45 3.79
CA THR A 22 -2.33 -9.98 3.35
C THR A 22 -2.55 -8.51 3.74
N GLU A 23 -2.00 -8.07 4.88
CA GLU A 23 -2.11 -6.69 5.36
C GLU A 23 -1.59 -5.66 4.34
N SER A 24 -0.52 -5.99 3.59
CA SER A 24 0.03 -5.05 2.60
C SER A 24 -0.89 -4.82 1.41
N VAL A 25 -1.79 -5.77 1.11
CA VAL A 25 -2.73 -5.65 -0.01
C VAL A 25 -3.73 -4.51 0.26
N GLY A 26 -4.24 -4.40 1.48
CA GLY A 26 -5.16 -3.33 1.86
C GLY A 26 -4.52 -1.94 1.78
N VAL A 27 -3.27 -1.83 2.22
CA VAL A 27 -2.48 -0.59 2.13
C VAL A 27 -2.23 -0.22 0.66
N ALA A 28 -1.87 -1.20 -0.18
CA ALA A 28 -1.62 -0.98 -1.61
C ALA A 28 -2.86 -0.45 -2.33
N SER A 29 -4.04 -1.03 -2.09
CA SER A 29 -5.29 -0.57 -2.70
C SER A 29 -5.63 0.87 -2.32
N ARG A 30 -5.43 1.24 -1.05
CA ARG A 30 -5.65 2.62 -0.58
C ARG A 30 -4.66 3.60 -1.21
N ALA A 31 -3.38 3.23 -1.25
CA ALA A 31 -2.34 4.03 -1.87
C ALA A 31 -2.60 4.26 -3.37
N PHE A 32 -3.04 3.23 -4.09
CA PHE A 32 -3.38 3.34 -5.51
C PHE A 32 -4.55 4.31 -5.75
N SER A 33 -5.64 4.18 -4.98
CA SER A 33 -6.79 5.10 -5.07
C SER A 33 -6.39 6.54 -4.75
N LEU A 34 -5.52 6.75 -3.76
CA LEU A 34 -4.98 8.07 -3.42
C LEU A 34 -4.14 8.66 -4.55
N ALA A 35 -3.25 7.87 -5.16
CA ALA A 35 -2.43 8.31 -6.28
C ALA A 35 -3.30 8.75 -7.47
N GLN A 36 -4.35 7.99 -7.81
CA GLN A 36 -5.30 8.37 -8.85
C GLN A 36 -6.01 9.71 -8.53
N SER A 37 -6.42 9.90 -7.27
CA SER A 37 -7.05 11.15 -6.83
C SER A 37 -6.11 12.36 -7.03
N VAL A 38 -4.83 12.20 -6.67
CA VAL A 38 -3.80 13.23 -6.86
C VAL A 38 -3.56 13.51 -8.34
N LEU A 39 -3.38 12.47 -9.17
CA LEU A 39 -3.09 12.62 -10.61
C LEU A 39 -4.22 13.32 -11.39
N THR A 40 -5.48 13.10 -11.00
CA THR A 40 -6.62 13.74 -11.68
C THR A 40 -6.77 15.22 -11.35
N GLY A 41 -6.16 15.73 -10.27
CA GLY A 41 -6.22 17.13 -9.87
C GLY A 41 -7.62 17.65 -9.49
N ARG A 42 -8.65 16.77 -9.45
CA ARG A 42 -10.03 17.14 -9.14
C ARG A 42 -10.26 17.37 -7.65
N SER A 43 -9.48 16.70 -6.79
CA SER A 43 -9.58 16.83 -5.35
C SER A 43 -8.81 18.04 -4.84
N LYS A 44 -9.47 18.93 -4.08
CA LYS A 44 -8.87 20.11 -3.45
C LYS A 44 -8.42 19.89 -2.01
N SER A 45 -8.56 18.66 -1.49
CA SER A 45 -8.28 18.36 -0.07
C SER A 45 -6.82 18.04 0.23
N PHE A 46 -5.99 17.78 -0.78
CA PHE A 46 -4.58 17.42 -0.61
C PHE A 46 -3.68 18.63 -0.77
N TYR A 47 -2.81 18.88 0.22
CA TYR A 47 -1.75 19.88 0.15
C TYR A 47 -0.42 19.18 -0.10
N TYR A 48 0.25 19.52 -1.19
CA TYR A 48 1.57 19.00 -1.55
C TYR A 48 2.45 20.16 -2.02
N ILE A 49 3.74 20.11 -1.68
CA ILE A 49 4.72 21.10 -2.13
C ILE A 49 4.99 20.80 -3.60
N THR A 50 4.37 21.56 -4.51
CA THR A 50 4.78 21.57 -5.90
C THR A 50 5.90 22.59 -6.05
N GLU A 51 7.08 22.16 -6.48
CA GLU A 51 7.92 23.09 -7.23
C GLU A 51 7.07 23.53 -8.42
N LYS A 52 7.00 24.84 -8.68
CA LYS A 52 6.25 25.41 -9.82
C LYS A 52 6.83 24.85 -11.11
N VAL A 53 6.40 23.68 -11.52
CA VAL A 53 6.46 23.27 -12.91
C VAL A 53 5.24 23.93 -13.53
N GLU A 54 5.43 25.15 -14.03
CA GLU A 54 4.45 25.85 -14.86
C GLU A 54 4.22 25.05 -16.14
N SER A 55 3.40 24.00 -16.06
CA SER A 55 2.75 23.46 -17.24
C SER A 55 1.52 24.31 -17.50
N LYS A 56 1.67 25.29 -18.40
CA LYS A 56 0.55 25.88 -19.13
C LYS A 56 -0.39 24.76 -19.57
N LYS A 57 -1.68 24.92 -19.29
CA LYS A 57 -2.71 24.18 -20.01
C LYS A 57 -3.74 25.18 -20.50
N ASP A 58 -3.50 25.56 -21.76
CA ASP A 58 -4.45 26.21 -22.64
C ASP A 58 -5.68 25.30 -22.84
N SER A 59 -6.82 25.96 -23.04
CA SER A 59 -8.18 25.46 -23.35
C SER A 59 -9.02 24.94 -22.18
#